data_AF-A0A5C5ZZS5-F1
#
_entry.id   AF-A0A5C5ZZS5-F1
#
_cell.length_a   1.000
_cell.length_b   1.000
_cell.length_c   1.000
_cell.angle_alpha   90.00
_cell.angle_beta   90.00
_cell.angle_gamma   90.00
#
_symmetry.space_group_name_H-M   'P 1'
#
loop_
_entity.id
_entity.type
_entity.pdbx_description
1 polymer ?
#
loop_
_entity_poly.entity_id
_entity_poly.type
_entity_poly.pdbx_seq_one_letter_code
_entity_poly.pdbx_strand_id
1 'polypeptide(L)'
;MPEPSSRLVWSLRDIEQRMGFRGSRFTRVNGLLSSLIAAAMTIAIYATLMVVEPNVYTDMLTERGFTPYVIVFFTIWSLVILMIKLSKLRLQRRALELDLIPEETGFVLSVATVDRVMDRLFQVSDDPKSFVLLNRVHIALSNLRNLGRVTDVGEILRSQADHDESTMETSYNAIRGLVWAIPILGFIGTVSGLSAAIGGFGKVLSETDDPAQLIDALKGVTGGLATAFETTLVALVAALAVQMLITFVKKREEEFLDECAEHCQRVIVNRLRLNQIETSD
;
A
#
# COMPACT_ATOMS: atom_id res chain seq x y z
N MET A 1 -13.07 -31.23 -16.46
CA MET A 1 -13.58 -29.89 -16.09
C MET A 1 -13.11 -29.63 -14.67
N PRO A 2 -12.27 -28.62 -14.41
CA PRO A 2 -11.94 -28.26 -13.04
C PRO A 2 -13.17 -27.67 -12.34
N GLU A 3 -13.35 -27.95 -11.05
CA GLU A 3 -14.50 -27.49 -10.28
C GLU A 3 -14.64 -25.95 -10.28
N PRO A 4 -15.88 -25.42 -10.27
CA PRO A 4 -16.17 -23.98 -10.29
C PRO A 4 -15.65 -23.20 -9.07
N SER A 5 -15.11 -23.87 -8.05
CA SER A 5 -14.48 -23.30 -6.86
C SER A 5 -13.05 -22.75 -7.09
N SER A 6 -12.41 -23.09 -8.22
CA SER A 6 -11.00 -22.78 -8.52
C SER A 6 -10.76 -21.54 -9.41
N ARG A 7 -11.80 -20.90 -9.94
CA ARG A 7 -11.65 -19.72 -10.81
C ARG A 7 -11.29 -18.46 -10.02
N LEU A 8 -10.20 -17.79 -10.39
CA LEU A 8 -9.86 -16.47 -9.86
C LEU A 8 -10.67 -15.40 -10.58
N VAL A 9 -11.83 -15.05 -10.01
CA VAL A 9 -12.67 -13.95 -10.48
C VAL A 9 -12.18 -12.64 -9.86
N TRP A 10 -11.45 -11.82 -10.63
CA TRP A 10 -10.95 -10.52 -10.15
C TRP A 10 -12.09 -9.57 -9.77
N SER A 11 -13.14 -9.52 -10.59
CA SER A 11 -14.25 -8.56 -10.43
C SER A 11 -15.08 -8.75 -9.16
N LEU A 12 -15.13 -9.98 -8.64
CA LEU A 12 -15.88 -10.32 -7.42
C LEU A 12 -14.99 -10.34 -6.17
N ARG A 13 -13.67 -10.33 -6.30
CA ARG A 13 -12.73 -10.51 -5.18
C ARG A 13 -11.88 -9.27 -4.88
N ASP A 14 -11.76 -8.32 -5.80
CA ASP A 14 -11.11 -7.05 -5.52
C ASP A 14 -11.97 -6.18 -4.58
N ILE A 15 -11.36 -5.67 -3.51
CA ILE A 15 -12.07 -4.89 -2.48
C ILE A 15 -12.57 -3.56 -3.06
N GLU A 16 -11.81 -2.94 -3.96
CA GLU A 16 -12.21 -1.67 -4.57
C GLU A 16 -13.42 -1.86 -5.50
N GLN A 17 -13.44 -2.94 -6.28
CA GLN A 17 -14.58 -3.27 -7.14
C GLN A 17 -15.83 -3.67 -6.35
N ARG A 18 -15.67 -4.37 -5.22
CA ARG A 18 -16.80 -4.63 -4.30
C ARG A 18 -17.42 -3.35 -3.74
N MET A 19 -16.62 -2.30 -3.57
CA MET A 19 -17.08 -0.99 -3.12
C MET A 19 -17.54 -0.09 -4.27
N GLY A 20 -17.60 -0.60 -5.51
CA GLY A 20 -18.09 0.13 -6.69
C GLY A 20 -17.06 1.03 -7.38
N PHE A 21 -15.79 0.96 -6.99
CA PHE A 21 -14.71 1.75 -7.60
C PHE A 21 -13.92 0.90 -8.60
N ARG A 22 -13.36 1.54 -9.63
CA ARG A 22 -12.45 0.86 -10.56
C ARG A 22 -11.21 0.40 -9.79
N GLY A 23 -11.05 -0.92 -9.69
CA GLY A 23 -9.87 -1.55 -9.11
C GLY A 23 -8.61 -1.06 -9.81
N SER A 24 -7.70 -0.46 -9.05
CA SER A 24 -6.44 0.02 -9.58
C SER A 24 -5.49 -1.16 -9.87
N ARG A 25 -4.64 -1.01 -10.91
CA ARG A 25 -3.75 -2.06 -11.44
C ARG A 25 -2.89 -2.70 -10.33
N PHE A 26 -2.85 -4.03 -10.31
CA PHE A 26 -2.07 -4.85 -9.37
C PHE A 26 -2.37 -4.52 -7.90
N THR A 27 -1.39 -4.02 -7.16
CA THR A 27 -1.51 -3.65 -5.74
C THR A 27 -1.61 -2.14 -5.52
N ARG A 28 -1.75 -1.34 -6.59
CA ARG A 28 -1.97 0.10 -6.46
C ARG A 28 -3.36 0.33 -5.85
N VAL A 29 -3.46 1.33 -4.98
CA VAL A 29 -4.68 1.72 -4.28
C VAL A 29 -5.24 3.00 -4.89
N ASN A 30 -6.56 3.08 -5.00
CA ASN A 30 -7.24 4.29 -5.41
C ASN A 30 -7.18 5.33 -4.27
N GLY A 31 -6.50 6.45 -4.52
CA GLY A 31 -6.31 7.53 -3.54
C GLY A 31 -7.65 8.15 -3.07
N LEU A 32 -8.64 8.23 -3.96
CA LEU A 32 -9.94 8.81 -3.61
C LEU A 32 -10.78 7.88 -2.73
N LEU A 33 -10.83 6.58 -3.05
CA LEU A 33 -11.52 5.61 -2.20
C LEU A 33 -10.87 5.51 -0.82
N SER A 34 -9.53 5.42 -0.77
CA SER A 34 -8.81 5.31 0.51
C SER A 34 -8.96 6.56 1.38
N SER A 35 -8.97 7.76 0.80
CA SER A 35 -9.22 9.01 1.54
C SER A 35 -10.65 9.11 2.06
N LEU A 36 -11.66 8.70 1.27
CA LEU A 36 -13.06 8.69 1.72
C LEU A 36 -13.28 7.73 2.89
N ILE A 37 -12.73 6.51 2.81
CA ILE A 37 -12.79 5.53 3.92
C ILE A 37 -12.07 6.10 5.14
N ALA A 38 -10.90 6.70 4.96
CA ALA A 38 -10.15 7.31 6.05
C ALA A 38 -10.89 8.48 6.70
N ALA A 39 -11.56 9.32 5.91
CA ALA A 39 -12.36 10.44 6.41
C ALA A 39 -13.55 9.92 7.22
N ALA A 40 -14.27 8.93 6.69
CA ALA A 40 -15.39 8.30 7.41
C ALA A 40 -14.93 7.64 8.73
N MET A 41 -13.81 6.90 8.72
CA MET A 41 -13.24 6.30 9.91
C MET A 41 -12.77 7.35 10.93
N THR A 42 -12.15 8.44 10.46
CA THR A 42 -11.74 9.55 11.34
C THR A 42 -12.95 10.18 12.01
N ILE A 43 -14.00 10.49 11.24
CA ILE A 43 -15.24 11.05 11.77
C ILE A 43 -15.86 10.09 12.79
N ALA A 44 -15.92 8.79 12.49
CA ALA A 44 -16.46 7.79 13.41
C ALA A 44 -15.65 7.70 14.72
N ILE A 45 -14.32 7.78 14.64
CA ILE A 45 -13.45 7.79 15.83
C ILE A 45 -13.74 9.02 16.68
N TYR A 46 -13.75 10.21 16.10
CA TYR A 46 -14.04 11.44 16.87
C TYR A 46 -15.47 11.50 17.39
N ALA A 47 -16.46 11.00 16.63
CA ALA A 47 -17.84 10.87 17.12
C ALA A 47 -17.94 9.91 18.32
N THR A 48 -17.17 8.82 18.31
CA THR A 48 -17.10 7.89 19.45
C THR A 48 -16.42 8.55 20.64
N LEU A 49 -15.31 9.26 20.43
CA LEU A 49 -14.59 9.98 21.49
C LEU A 49 -15.46 11.05 22.16
N MET A 50 -16.41 11.67 21.44
CA MET A 50 -17.37 12.62 22.04
C MET A 50 -18.40 11.97 22.97
N VAL A 51 -18.64 10.66 22.85
CA VAL A 51 -19.62 9.91 23.67
C VAL A 51 -18.94 9.24 24.86
N VAL A 52 -17.66 8.94 24.76
CA VAL A 52 -16.86 8.32 25.83
C VAL A 52 -16.49 9.36 26.89
N GLU A 53 -16.44 8.95 28.16
CA GLU A 53 -16.01 9.83 29.25
C GLU A 53 -14.61 10.43 29.00
N PRO A 54 -14.37 11.69 29.39
CA PRO A 54 -13.09 12.33 29.23
C PRO A 54 -11.97 11.50 29.87
N ASN A 55 -10.96 11.18 29.08
CA ASN A 55 -9.76 10.46 29.47
C ASN A 55 -8.55 11.22 28.93
N VAL A 56 -7.36 11.01 29.50
CA VAL A 56 -6.13 11.70 29.11
C VAL A 56 -5.89 11.62 27.58
N TYR A 57 -6.28 10.52 26.95
CA TYR A 57 -6.17 10.34 25.50
C TYR A 57 -7.22 11.08 24.67
N THR A 58 -8.46 11.22 25.16
CA THR A 58 -9.50 12.00 24.45
C THR A 58 -9.07 13.46 24.42
N ASP A 59 -8.64 13.99 25.56
CA ASP A 59 -8.28 15.40 25.73
C ASP A 59 -7.04 15.75 24.89
N MET A 60 -6.10 14.79 24.80
CA MET A 60 -4.93 14.92 23.94
C MET A 60 -5.29 15.03 22.44
N LEU A 61 -6.40 14.42 22.01
CA LEU A 61 -6.81 14.39 20.61
C LEU A 61 -7.84 15.48 20.26
N THR A 62 -8.65 15.95 21.21
CA THR A 62 -9.74 16.88 20.93
C THR A 62 -9.46 18.33 21.32
N GLU A 63 -8.69 18.58 22.38
CA GLU A 63 -8.59 19.91 23.00
C GLU A 63 -7.36 20.73 22.58
N ARG A 64 -6.52 20.21 21.67
CA ARG A 64 -5.19 20.76 21.36
C ARG A 64 -5.10 21.45 19.99
N GLY A 65 -6.21 22.01 19.52
CA GLY A 65 -6.31 22.70 18.23
C GLY A 65 -6.55 21.74 17.05
N PHE A 66 -6.32 22.21 15.82
CA PHE A 66 -6.66 21.45 14.61
C PHE A 66 -5.65 20.32 14.29
N THR A 67 -4.42 20.42 14.79
CA THR A 67 -3.30 19.55 14.40
C THR A 67 -3.54 18.06 14.71
N PRO A 68 -4.04 17.66 15.90
CA PRO A 68 -4.30 16.25 16.19
C PRO A 68 -5.32 15.61 15.24
N TYR A 69 -6.35 16.36 14.82
CA TYR A 69 -7.34 15.89 13.85
C TYR A 69 -6.69 15.51 12.52
N VAL A 70 -5.76 16.33 12.02
CA VAL A 70 -5.05 16.07 10.76
C VAL A 70 -4.05 14.91 10.91
N ILE A 71 -3.34 14.82 12.03
CA ILE A 71 -2.42 13.71 12.32
C ILE A 71 -3.17 12.37 12.32
N VAL A 72 -4.31 12.30 13.02
CA VAL A 72 -5.15 11.11 13.08
C VAL A 72 -5.67 10.74 11.70
N PHE A 73 -6.18 11.71 10.94
CA PHE A 73 -6.64 11.49 9.57
C PHE A 73 -5.53 10.91 8.68
N PHE A 74 -4.32 11.48 8.69
CA PHE A 74 -3.20 10.99 7.86
C PHE A 74 -2.73 9.60 8.30
N THR A 75 -2.76 9.33 9.61
CA THR A 75 -2.42 8.02 10.17
C THR A 75 -3.43 6.97 9.70
N ILE A 76 -4.73 7.23 9.86
CA ILE A 76 -5.80 6.32 9.41
C ILE A 76 -5.75 6.13 7.90
N TRP A 77 -5.55 7.20 7.12
CA TRP A 77 -5.44 7.09 5.68
C TRP A 77 -4.27 6.20 5.25
N SER A 78 -3.12 6.36 5.90
CA SER A 78 -1.97 5.48 5.67
C SER A 78 -2.28 4.02 6.03
N LEU A 79 -2.94 3.77 7.16
CA LEU A 79 -3.35 2.42 7.57
C LEU A 79 -4.34 1.79 6.58
N VAL A 80 -5.32 2.55 6.09
CA VAL A 80 -6.30 2.09 5.09
C VAL A 80 -5.59 1.69 3.79
N ILE A 81 -4.65 2.51 3.31
CA ILE A 81 -3.85 2.17 2.12
C ILE A 81 -3.10 0.85 2.32
N LEU A 82 -2.44 0.66 3.47
CA LEU A 82 -1.70 -0.56 3.77
C LEU A 82 -2.60 -1.79 3.89
N MET A 83 -3.79 -1.64 4.49
CA MET A 83 -4.77 -2.73 4.61
C MET A 83 -5.32 -3.17 3.25
N ILE A 84 -5.59 -2.21 2.35
CA ILE A 84 -6.00 -2.52 0.97
C ILE A 84 -4.85 -3.21 0.23
N LYS A 85 -3.61 -2.70 0.33
CA LYS A 85 -2.42 -3.33 -0.25
C LYS A 85 -2.22 -4.77 0.20
N LEU A 86 -2.27 -5.01 1.51
CA LEU A 86 -2.15 -6.36 2.07
C LEU A 86 -3.24 -7.30 1.56
N SER A 87 -4.47 -6.81 1.44
CA SER A 87 -5.59 -7.61 0.94
C SER A 87 -5.43 -7.95 -0.54
N LYS A 88 -5.02 -6.99 -1.36
CA LYS A 88 -4.69 -7.21 -2.77
C LYS A 88 -3.51 -8.16 -2.94
N LEU A 89 -2.46 -8.01 -2.13
CA LEU A 89 -1.30 -8.92 -2.15
C LEU A 89 -1.69 -10.36 -1.81
N ARG A 90 -2.56 -10.57 -0.81
CA ARG A 90 -3.09 -11.92 -0.49
C ARG A 90 -3.86 -12.52 -1.65
N LEU A 91 -4.64 -11.71 -2.38
CA LEU A 91 -5.36 -12.18 -3.58
C LEU A 91 -4.39 -12.53 -4.71
N GLN A 92 -3.35 -11.71 -4.91
CA GLN A 92 -2.32 -11.93 -5.93
C GLN A 92 -1.50 -13.20 -5.65
N ARG A 93 -1.16 -13.48 -4.39
CA ARG A 93 -0.44 -14.71 -4.00
C ARG A 93 -1.18 -16.00 -4.36
N ARG A 94 -2.52 -15.99 -4.35
CA ARG A 94 -3.31 -17.14 -4.81
C ARG A 94 -3.09 -17.48 -6.28
N ALA A 95 -2.60 -16.55 -7.09
CA ALA A 95 -2.24 -16.83 -8.48
C ALA A 95 -0.99 -17.73 -8.60
N LEU A 96 -0.09 -17.72 -7.60
CA LEU A 96 1.09 -18.60 -7.57
C LEU A 96 0.73 -20.06 -7.29
N GLU A 97 -0.42 -20.30 -6.66
CA GLU A 97 -0.96 -21.64 -6.38
C GLU A 97 -1.66 -22.25 -7.61
N LEU A 98 -1.86 -21.48 -8.68
CA LEU A 98 -2.52 -21.96 -9.88
C LEU A 98 -1.57 -22.78 -10.75
N ASP A 99 -2.03 -23.96 -11.13
CA ASP A 99 -1.25 -24.86 -11.96
C ASP A 99 -1.46 -24.55 -13.46
N LEU A 100 -0.59 -23.68 -13.97
CA LEU A 100 -0.70 -23.11 -15.31
C LEU A 100 -0.24 -24.06 -16.42
N ILE A 101 0.56 -25.08 -16.12
CA ILE A 101 1.09 -26.03 -17.12
C ILE A 101 0.44 -27.40 -16.96
N PRO A 102 0.14 -28.12 -18.05
CA PRO A 102 -0.22 -29.54 -17.95
C PRO A 102 0.91 -30.34 -17.29
N GLU A 103 0.60 -31.16 -16.29
CA GLU A 103 1.52 -32.12 -15.65
C GLU A 103 1.98 -33.26 -16.58
N GLU A 104 1.75 -33.16 -17.89
CA GLU A 104 2.21 -34.16 -18.85
C GLU A 104 3.75 -34.23 -18.84
N THR A 105 4.29 -35.38 -18.47
CA THR A 105 5.73 -35.67 -18.53
C THR A 105 6.24 -35.44 -19.94
N GLY A 106 7.07 -34.40 -20.13
CA GLY A 106 7.61 -34.03 -21.44
C GLY A 106 6.88 -32.89 -22.16
N PHE A 107 5.96 -32.16 -21.49
CA PHE A 107 5.39 -30.95 -22.07
C PHE A 107 6.48 -29.92 -22.37
N VAL A 108 6.52 -29.46 -23.62
CA VAL A 108 7.44 -28.46 -24.13
C VAL A 108 6.67 -27.22 -24.55
N LEU A 109 7.14 -26.06 -24.11
CA LEU A 109 6.63 -24.78 -24.57
C LEU A 109 7.28 -24.40 -25.91
N SER A 110 6.46 -24.30 -26.95
CA SER A 110 6.86 -23.95 -28.31
C SER A 110 5.73 -23.19 -29.00
N VAL A 111 5.99 -22.57 -30.15
CA VAL A 111 4.96 -21.84 -30.93
C VAL A 111 3.72 -22.71 -31.20
N ALA A 112 3.89 -24.02 -31.40
CA ALA A 112 2.78 -24.95 -31.64
C ALA A 112 1.94 -25.27 -30.39
N THR A 113 2.49 -25.13 -29.19
CA THR A 113 1.83 -25.47 -27.92
C THR A 113 1.38 -24.25 -27.12
N VAL A 114 1.83 -23.04 -27.50
CA VAL A 114 1.50 -21.77 -26.81
C VAL A 114 0.01 -21.53 -26.70
N ASP A 115 -0.77 -21.77 -27.76
CA ASP A 115 -2.21 -21.50 -27.72
C ASP A 115 -2.93 -22.37 -26.68
N ARG A 116 -2.48 -23.61 -26.44
CA ARG A 116 -3.05 -24.47 -25.38
C ARG A 116 -2.81 -23.90 -23.98
N VAL A 117 -1.66 -23.28 -23.74
CA VAL A 117 -1.33 -22.63 -22.46
C VAL A 117 -2.06 -21.31 -22.32
N MET A 118 -2.20 -20.56 -23.41
CA MET A 118 -2.98 -19.32 -23.44
C MET A 118 -4.45 -19.59 -23.13
N ASP A 119 -5.06 -20.61 -23.75
CA ASP A 119 -6.44 -20.99 -23.48
C ASP A 119 -6.65 -21.40 -22.01
N ARG A 120 -5.69 -22.13 -21.44
CA ARG A 120 -5.73 -22.49 -20.01
C ARG A 120 -5.65 -21.26 -19.12
N LEU A 121 -4.81 -20.28 -19.45
CA LEU A 121 -4.70 -19.02 -18.71
C LEU A 121 -6.06 -18.30 -18.61
N PHE A 122 -6.81 -18.23 -19.71
CA PHE A 122 -8.16 -17.65 -19.75
C PHE A 122 -9.25 -18.55 -19.16
N GLN A 123 -9.01 -19.86 -19.03
CA GLN A 123 -9.93 -20.75 -18.32
C GLN A 123 -9.84 -20.57 -16.80
N VAL A 124 -8.63 -20.33 -16.28
CA VAL A 124 -8.35 -20.27 -14.84
C VAL A 124 -8.61 -18.87 -14.24
N SER A 125 -8.48 -17.81 -15.03
CA SER A 125 -8.75 -16.43 -14.62
C SER A 125 -9.63 -15.70 -15.62
N ASP A 126 -10.64 -14.99 -15.13
CA ASP A 126 -11.54 -14.17 -15.97
C ASP A 126 -10.82 -12.93 -16.52
N ASP A 127 -9.81 -12.42 -15.80
CA ASP A 127 -8.95 -11.34 -16.27
C ASP A 127 -7.49 -11.59 -15.85
N PRO A 128 -6.72 -12.31 -16.70
CA PRO A 128 -5.29 -12.56 -16.47
C PRO A 128 -4.47 -11.27 -16.33
N LYS A 129 -4.88 -10.16 -16.93
CA LYS A 129 -4.12 -8.90 -16.93
C LYS A 129 -4.14 -8.18 -15.59
N SER A 130 -5.13 -8.50 -14.76
CA SER A 130 -5.26 -7.95 -13.41
C SER A 130 -4.32 -8.59 -12.39
N PHE A 131 -3.73 -9.75 -12.71
CA PHE A 131 -2.75 -10.43 -11.85
C PHE A 131 -1.33 -10.23 -12.38
N VAL A 132 -0.37 -9.96 -11.50
CA VAL A 132 1.04 -9.71 -11.89
C VAL A 132 1.61 -10.93 -12.61
N LEU A 133 1.53 -12.09 -11.99
CA LEU A 133 2.03 -13.35 -12.54
C LEU A 133 1.38 -13.68 -13.89
N LEU A 134 0.04 -13.68 -13.93
CA LEU A 134 -0.71 -14.09 -15.12
C LEU A 134 -0.50 -13.09 -16.28
N ASN A 135 -0.37 -11.79 -16.00
CA ASN A 135 -0.03 -10.79 -16.98
C ASN A 135 1.37 -11.01 -17.57
N ARG A 136 2.38 -11.30 -16.74
CA ARG A 136 3.73 -11.66 -17.22
C ARG A 136 3.71 -12.87 -18.13
N VAL A 137 3.02 -13.94 -17.71
CA VAL A 137 2.87 -15.17 -18.49
C VAL A 137 2.16 -14.88 -19.82
N HIS A 138 1.06 -14.13 -19.80
CA HIS A 138 0.35 -13.72 -21.01
C HIS A 138 1.28 -12.97 -21.98
N ILE A 139 2.03 -11.97 -21.50
CA ILE A 139 2.91 -11.17 -22.36
C ILE A 139 4.02 -12.04 -22.95
N ALA A 140 4.64 -12.91 -22.15
CA ALA A 140 5.66 -13.83 -22.61
C ALA A 140 5.14 -14.80 -23.69
N LEU A 141 3.99 -15.43 -23.45
CA LEU A 141 3.36 -16.34 -24.40
C LEU A 141 2.92 -15.64 -25.69
N SER A 142 2.34 -14.44 -25.58
CA SER A 142 1.94 -13.66 -26.75
C SER A 142 3.14 -13.26 -27.61
N ASN A 143 4.27 -12.93 -26.98
CA ASN A 143 5.50 -12.62 -27.72
C ASN A 143 6.09 -13.88 -28.36
N LEU A 144 6.09 -15.02 -27.66
CA LEU A 144 6.53 -16.29 -28.25
C LEU A 144 5.69 -16.68 -29.48
N ARG A 145 4.37 -16.47 -29.44
CA ARG A 145 3.48 -16.73 -30.58
C ARG A 145 3.78 -15.82 -31.77
N ASN A 146 3.99 -14.53 -31.52
CA ASN A 146 4.11 -13.54 -32.59
C ASN A 146 5.52 -13.46 -33.19
N LEU A 147 6.56 -13.63 -32.36
CA LEU A 147 7.96 -13.47 -32.77
C LEU A 147 8.66 -14.81 -33.05
N GLY A 148 8.20 -15.91 -32.45
CA GLY A 148 8.79 -17.25 -32.64
C GLY A 148 10.21 -17.42 -32.07
N ARG A 149 10.82 -16.39 -31.49
CA ARG A 149 12.19 -16.40 -30.97
C ARG A 149 12.19 -16.69 -29.47
N VAL A 150 12.57 -17.91 -29.13
CA VAL A 150 12.65 -18.41 -27.75
C VAL A 150 13.62 -17.59 -26.90
N THR A 151 14.72 -17.12 -27.49
CA THR A 151 15.77 -16.33 -26.83
C THR A 151 15.25 -15.00 -26.28
N ASP A 152 14.27 -14.39 -26.95
CA ASP A 152 13.75 -13.07 -26.61
C ASP A 152 12.76 -13.14 -25.41
N VAL A 153 12.20 -14.31 -25.11
CA VAL A 153 11.20 -14.49 -24.05
C VAL A 153 11.79 -14.25 -22.65
N GLY A 154 13.02 -14.69 -22.41
CA GLY A 154 13.71 -14.48 -21.14
C GLY A 154 13.97 -13.00 -20.87
N GLU A 155 14.40 -12.25 -21.88
CA GLU A 155 14.62 -10.81 -21.80
C GLU A 155 13.30 -10.06 -21.55
N ILE A 156 12.23 -10.44 -22.24
CA ILE A 156 10.89 -9.87 -22.04
C ILE A 156 10.40 -10.11 -20.61
N LEU A 157 10.58 -11.31 -20.07
CA LEU A 157 10.19 -11.63 -18.68
C LEU A 157 10.97 -10.78 -17.67
N ARG A 158 12.27 -10.58 -17.90
CA ARG A 158 13.11 -9.72 -17.05
C ARG A 158 12.69 -8.25 -17.12
N SER A 159 12.47 -7.74 -18.34
CA SER A 159 11.96 -6.36 -18.54
C SER A 159 10.60 -6.15 -17.87
N GLN A 160 9.69 -7.13 -17.95
CA GLN A 160 8.42 -7.06 -17.22
C GLN A 160 8.62 -7.09 -15.69
N ALA A 161 9.60 -7.84 -15.20
CA ALA A 161 9.93 -7.86 -13.78
C ALA A 161 10.34 -6.48 -13.27
N ASP A 162 11.26 -5.82 -13.97
CA ASP A 162 11.72 -4.46 -13.66
C ASP A 162 10.56 -3.44 -13.72
N HIS A 163 9.65 -3.58 -14.70
CA HIS A 163 8.47 -2.72 -14.81
C HIS A 163 7.47 -2.88 -13.66
N ASP A 164 7.28 -4.10 -13.18
CA ASP A 164 6.39 -4.35 -12.05
C ASP A 164 6.98 -3.85 -10.74
N GLU A 165 8.30 -3.98 -10.55
CA GLU A 165 9.01 -3.39 -9.41
C GLU A 165 8.84 -1.86 -9.40
N SER A 166 9.11 -1.20 -10.53
CA SER A 166 8.90 0.25 -10.67
C SER A 166 7.44 0.67 -10.42
N THR A 167 6.48 -0.15 -10.86
CA THR A 167 5.05 0.08 -10.62
C THR A 167 4.71 -0.07 -9.14
N MET A 168 5.26 -1.08 -8.46
CA MET A 168 5.14 -1.28 -7.02
C MET A 168 5.73 -0.09 -6.27
N GLU A 169 6.94 0.35 -6.59
CA GLU A 169 7.58 1.50 -5.97
C GLU A 169 6.75 2.77 -6.09
N THR A 170 6.27 3.07 -7.30
CA THR A 170 5.43 4.24 -7.58
C THR A 170 4.15 4.23 -6.75
N SER A 171 3.60 3.04 -6.45
CA SER A 171 2.38 2.91 -5.65
C SER A 171 2.54 3.36 -4.19
N TYR A 172 3.77 3.48 -3.68
CA TYR A 172 4.06 3.98 -2.33
C TYR A 172 4.23 5.50 -2.26
N ASN A 173 4.25 6.22 -3.38
CA ASN A 173 4.52 7.67 -3.35
C ASN A 173 3.49 8.45 -2.51
N ALA A 174 2.20 8.10 -2.63
CA ALA A 174 1.14 8.74 -1.86
C ALA A 174 1.33 8.55 -0.34
N ILE A 175 1.55 7.31 0.10
CA ILE A 175 1.72 7.02 1.53
C ILE A 175 3.04 7.58 2.09
N ARG A 176 4.12 7.62 1.31
CA ARG A 176 5.37 8.30 1.69
C ARG A 176 5.14 9.80 1.96
N GLY A 177 4.33 10.46 1.12
CA GLY A 177 3.95 11.86 1.33
C GLY A 177 3.17 12.07 2.63
N LEU A 178 2.23 11.17 2.95
CA LEU A 178 1.46 11.22 4.19
C LEU A 178 2.36 11.05 5.42
N VAL A 179 3.21 10.02 5.43
CA VAL A 179 4.11 9.73 6.55
C VAL A 179 5.13 10.85 6.76
N TRP A 180 5.62 11.46 5.68
CA TRP A 180 6.51 12.63 5.77
C TRP A 180 5.80 13.85 6.38
N ALA A 181 4.52 14.05 6.09
CA ALA A 181 3.76 15.18 6.60
C ALA A 181 3.41 15.08 8.09
N ILE A 182 3.25 13.86 8.64
CA ILE A 182 2.84 13.67 10.04
C ILE A 182 3.81 14.35 11.05
N PRO A 183 5.14 14.15 10.99
CA PRO A 183 6.09 14.84 11.89
C PRO A 183 6.06 16.36 11.75
N ILE A 184 5.89 16.86 10.52
CA ILE A 184 5.81 18.30 10.24
C ILE A 184 4.56 18.89 10.88
N LEU A 185 3.43 18.19 10.81
CA LEU A 185 2.21 18.58 11.51
C LEU A 185 2.43 18.60 13.02
N GLY A 186 3.09 17.60 13.60
CA GLY A 186 3.51 17.61 15.00
C GLY A 186 4.28 18.88 15.37
N PHE A 187 5.33 19.20 14.60
CA PHE A 187 6.12 20.41 14.80
C PHE A 187 5.28 21.69 14.69
N ILE A 188 4.37 21.78 13.71
CA ILE A 188 3.43 22.91 13.59
C ILE A 188 2.56 23.03 14.85
N GLY A 189 2.04 21.91 15.37
CA GLY A 189 1.28 21.89 16.61
C GLY A 189 2.09 22.42 17.79
N THR A 190 3.37 22.04 17.88
CA THR A 190 4.27 22.55 18.91
C THR A 190 4.54 24.05 18.77
N VAL A 191 4.89 24.53 17.57
CA VAL A 191 5.10 25.97 17.32
C VAL A 191 3.85 26.79 17.66
N SER A 192 2.67 26.31 17.28
CA SER A 192 1.40 26.96 17.62
C SER A 192 1.14 27.00 19.13
N GLY A 193 1.37 25.89 19.84
CA GLY A 193 1.19 25.81 21.29
C GLY A 193 2.16 26.71 22.06
N LEU A 194 3.43 26.72 21.67
CA LEU A 194 4.44 27.62 22.22
C LEU A 194 4.11 29.10 21.95
N SER A 195 3.68 29.44 20.74
CA SER A 195 3.31 30.81 20.39
C SER A 195 2.13 31.31 21.23
N ALA A 196 1.11 30.48 21.44
CA ALA A 196 -0.03 30.81 22.29
C ALA A 196 0.37 30.98 23.77
N ALA A 197 1.20 30.07 24.29
CA ALA A 197 1.69 30.12 25.67
C ALA A 197 2.50 31.41 25.94
N ILE A 198 3.48 31.71 25.08
CA ILE A 198 4.34 32.90 25.22
C ILE A 198 3.52 34.19 25.05
N GLY A 199 2.61 34.23 24.07
CA GLY A 199 1.74 35.38 23.84
C GLY A 199 0.83 35.69 25.04
N GLY A 200 0.26 34.65 25.67
CA GLY A 200 -0.54 34.79 26.87
C GLY A 200 0.26 35.36 28.05
N PHE A 201 1.49 34.88 28.26
CA PHE A 201 2.37 35.40 29.31
C PHE A 201 2.78 36.87 29.08
N GLY A 202 3.14 37.23 27.85
CA GLY A 202 3.51 38.61 27.51
C GLY A 202 2.37 39.60 27.77
N LYS A 203 1.12 39.17 27.60
CA LYS A 203 -0.07 39.96 27.93
C LYS A 203 -0.19 40.20 29.44
N VAL A 204 -0.13 39.14 30.26
CA VAL A 204 -0.22 39.26 31.73
C VAL A 204 0.92 40.13 32.27
N LEU A 205 2.13 39.97 31.74
CA LEU A 205 3.30 40.77 32.12
C LEU A 205 3.12 42.27 31.82
N SER A 206 2.32 42.63 30.82
CA SER A 206 2.08 44.03 30.43
C SER A 206 0.90 44.65 31.17
N GLU A 207 0.00 43.84 31.72
CA GLU A 207 -1.29 44.27 32.30
C GLU A 207 -1.31 44.25 33.83
N THR A 208 -0.29 43.68 34.49
CA THR A 208 -0.32 43.46 35.94
C THR A 208 1.07 43.44 36.57
N ASP A 209 1.19 44.12 37.71
CA ASP A 209 2.37 44.12 38.58
C ASP A 209 2.23 43.14 39.77
N ASP A 210 1.12 42.40 39.87
CA ASP A 210 0.85 41.42 40.93
C ASP A 210 1.69 40.14 40.75
N PRO A 211 2.60 39.84 41.68
CA PRO A 211 3.45 38.64 41.61
C PRO A 211 2.65 37.33 41.57
N ALA A 212 1.46 37.27 42.18
CA ALA A 212 0.65 36.06 42.19
C ALA A 212 0.14 35.70 40.79
N GLN A 213 -0.31 36.70 40.04
CA GLN A 213 -0.80 36.53 38.67
C GLN A 213 0.33 36.18 37.70
N LEU A 214 1.54 36.72 37.92
CA LEU A 214 2.73 36.34 37.16
C LEU A 214 3.10 34.86 37.38
N ILE A 215 3.02 34.36 38.62
CA ILE A 215 3.27 32.95 38.94
C ILE A 215 2.26 32.04 38.24
N ASP A 216 0.98 32.40 38.25
CA ASP A 216 -0.05 31.60 37.60
C ASP A 216 0.06 31.65 36.07
N ALA A 217 0.44 32.79 35.49
CA ALA A 217 0.77 32.88 34.08
C ALA A 217 1.96 31.99 33.69
N LEU A 218 3.02 31.92 34.52
CA LEU A 218 4.15 31.01 34.30
C LEU A 218 3.73 29.53 34.36
N LYS A 219 2.84 29.15 35.29
CA LYS A 219 2.26 27.79 35.31
C LYS A 219 1.44 27.50 34.04
N GLY A 220 0.71 28.49 33.54
CA GLY A 220 -0.01 28.39 32.27
C GLY A 220 0.93 28.13 31.09
N VAL A 221 2.07 28.84 31.04
CA VAL A 221 3.10 28.63 30.00
C VAL A 221 3.67 27.22 30.06
N THR A 222 4.03 26.72 31.24
CA THR A 222 4.62 25.38 31.38
C THR A 222 3.61 24.28 31.02
N GLY A 223 2.33 24.46 31.35
CA GLY A 223 1.26 23.55 30.91
C GLY A 223 1.04 23.56 29.38
N GLY A 224 1.04 24.75 28.77
CA GLY A 224 0.95 24.90 27.31
C GLY A 224 2.15 24.27 26.58
N LEU A 225 3.35 24.40 27.15
CA LEU A 225 4.56 23.77 26.63
C LEU A 225 4.50 22.24 26.69
N ALA A 226 4.06 21.67 27.82
CA ALA A 226 3.89 20.22 27.97
C ALA A 226 2.90 19.66 26.93
N THR A 227 1.76 20.33 26.78
CA THR A 227 0.71 20.02 25.80
C THR A 227 1.24 20.02 24.36
N ALA A 228 2.06 21.02 24.04
CA ALA A 228 2.70 21.19 22.74
C ALA A 228 3.70 20.06 22.42
N PHE A 229 4.51 19.63 23.40
CA PHE A 229 5.45 18.52 23.22
C PHE A 229 4.76 17.17 23.05
N GLU A 230 3.73 16.90 23.85
CA GLU A 230 2.95 15.67 23.73
C GLU A 230 2.30 15.53 22.34
N THR A 231 1.82 16.62 21.74
CA THR A 231 1.28 16.61 20.37
C THR A 231 2.34 16.16 19.34
N THR A 232 3.58 16.64 19.47
CA THR A 232 4.70 16.18 18.64
C THR A 232 5.05 14.73 18.91
N LEU A 233 5.07 14.30 20.19
CA LEU A 233 5.35 12.92 20.54
C LEU A 233 4.37 11.96 19.86
N VAL A 234 3.07 12.27 19.89
CA VAL A 234 2.03 11.50 19.21
C VAL A 234 2.28 11.41 17.71
N ALA A 235 2.60 12.54 17.07
CA ALA A 235 2.91 12.58 15.64
C ALA A 235 4.10 11.67 15.29
N LEU A 236 5.19 11.75 16.06
CA LEU A 236 6.39 10.96 15.84
C LEU A 236 6.14 9.46 16.05
N VAL A 237 5.43 9.09 17.11
CA VAL A 237 5.08 7.69 17.38
C VAL A 237 4.17 7.14 16.27
N ALA A 238 3.17 7.91 15.83
CA ALA A 238 2.29 7.52 14.73
C ALA A 238 3.05 7.35 13.42
N ALA A 239 3.91 8.32 13.06
CA ALA A 239 4.75 8.25 11.87
C ALA A 239 5.69 7.04 11.90
N LEU A 240 6.32 6.77 13.03
CA LEU A 240 7.20 5.61 13.22
C LEU A 240 6.43 4.29 13.06
N ALA A 241 5.26 4.17 13.69
CA ALA A 241 4.42 2.98 13.60
C ALA A 241 3.98 2.71 12.15
N VAL A 242 3.52 3.74 11.44
CA VAL A 242 3.12 3.62 10.02
C VAL A 242 4.33 3.28 9.15
N GLN A 243 5.48 3.94 9.37
CA GLN A 243 6.71 3.67 8.62
C GLN A 243 7.15 2.21 8.76
N MET A 244 7.07 1.66 9.98
CA MET A 244 7.37 0.26 10.23
C MET A 244 6.42 -0.68 9.46
N LEU A 245 5.12 -0.39 9.46
CA LEU A 245 4.15 -1.15 8.68
C LEU A 245 4.40 -1.07 7.17
N ILE A 246 4.77 0.10 6.65
CA ILE A 246 5.18 0.27 5.24
C ILE A 246 6.33 -0.67 4.91
N THR A 247 7.37 -0.71 5.74
CA THR A 247 8.52 -1.59 5.54
C THR A 247 8.10 -3.06 5.47
N PHE A 248 7.22 -3.51 6.36
CA PHE A 248 6.72 -4.89 6.34
C PHE A 248 5.88 -5.22 5.10
N VAL A 249 5.00 -4.32 4.67
CA VAL A 249 4.17 -4.54 3.48
C VAL A 249 5.02 -4.50 2.21
N LYS A 250 5.95 -3.53 2.10
CA LYS A 250 6.86 -3.42 0.96
C LYS A 250 7.70 -4.69 0.81
N LYS A 251 8.31 -5.16 1.90
CA LYS A 251 9.06 -6.43 1.91
C LYS A 251 8.23 -7.60 1.37
N ARG A 252 6.98 -7.74 1.80
CA ARG A 252 6.10 -8.83 1.33
C ARG A 252 5.69 -8.70 -0.13
N GLU A 253 5.58 -7.48 -0.66
CA GLU A 253 5.35 -7.24 -2.09
C GLU A 253 6.59 -7.56 -2.92
N GLU A 254 7.79 -7.16 -2.46
CA GLU A 254 9.08 -7.50 -3.09
C GLU A 254 9.28 -9.03 -3.15
N GLU A 255 9.11 -9.73 -2.01
CA GLU A 255 9.16 -11.21 -1.96
C GLU A 255 8.18 -11.87 -2.95
N PHE A 256 6.99 -11.29 -3.12
CA PHE A 256 6.01 -11.81 -4.08
C PHE A 256 6.44 -11.58 -5.54
N LEU A 257 7.08 -10.45 -5.85
CA LEU A 257 7.60 -10.19 -7.20
C LEU A 257 8.75 -11.15 -7.55
N ASP A 258 9.59 -11.48 -6.56
CA ASP A 258 10.65 -12.49 -6.67
C ASP A 258 10.07 -13.89 -6.91
N GLU A 259 9.07 -14.30 -6.11
CA GLU A 259 8.35 -15.57 -6.31
C GLU A 259 7.74 -15.65 -7.71
N CYS A 260 7.17 -14.54 -8.22
CA CYS A 260 6.65 -14.48 -9.59
C CYS A 260 7.75 -14.64 -10.64
N ALA A 261 8.93 -14.03 -10.44
CA ALA A 261 10.06 -14.16 -11.36
C ALA A 261 10.57 -15.60 -11.38
N GLU A 262 10.74 -16.23 -10.23
CA GLU A 262 11.16 -17.63 -10.11
C GLU A 262 10.12 -18.59 -10.73
N HIS A 263 8.83 -18.33 -10.50
CA HIS A 263 7.75 -19.11 -11.10
C HIS A 263 7.80 -19.03 -12.63
N CYS A 264 7.90 -17.82 -13.20
CA CYS A 264 8.03 -17.64 -14.66
C CYS A 264 9.29 -18.33 -15.22
N GLN A 265 10.41 -18.26 -14.52
CA GLN A 265 11.65 -18.94 -14.93
C GLN A 265 11.46 -20.47 -14.98
N ARG A 266 10.87 -21.06 -13.93
CA ARG A 266 10.63 -22.51 -13.84
C ARG A 266 9.59 -23.00 -14.86
N VAL A 267 8.52 -22.23 -15.05
CA VAL A 267 7.36 -22.63 -15.85
C VAL A 267 7.57 -22.37 -17.33
N ILE A 268 8.13 -21.21 -17.67
CA ILE A 268 8.32 -20.80 -19.06
C ILE A 268 9.73 -21.18 -19.48
N VAL A 269 10.76 -20.52 -18.93
CA VAL A 269 12.12 -20.57 -19.46
C VAL A 269 12.72 -21.98 -19.44
N ASN A 270 12.60 -22.70 -18.32
CA ASN A 270 13.14 -24.06 -18.20
C ASN A 270 12.41 -25.10 -19.08
N ARG A 271 11.20 -24.78 -19.58
CA ARG A 271 10.41 -25.67 -20.45
C ARG A 271 10.35 -25.23 -21.90
N LEU A 272 11.02 -24.13 -22.25
CA LEU A 272 11.23 -23.75 -23.64
C LEU A 272 12.17 -24.77 -24.28
N ARG A 273 11.74 -25.45 -25.34
CA ARG A 273 12.72 -26.09 -26.23
C ARG A 273 13.42 -24.99 -27.00
N LEU A 274 14.74 -24.93 -26.88
CA LEU A 274 15.55 -24.50 -28.00
C LEU A 274 15.26 -25.50 -29.12
N ASN A 275 14.44 -25.13 -30.11
CA ASN A 275 14.50 -25.82 -31.39
C ASN A 275 15.88 -25.51 -32.00
N GLN A 276 16.91 -26.20 -31.51
CA GLN A 276 18.05 -26.58 -32.33
C GLN A 276 17.61 -27.82 -33.11
N ILE A 277 16.82 -27.59 -34.15
CA ILE A 277 16.60 -28.50 -35.28
C ILE A 277 17.11 -27.63 -36.44
N GLU A 278 18.26 -27.83 -37.08
CA GLU A 278 19.17 -28.97 -37.25
C GLU A 278 20.61 -28.45 -37.44
N THR A 279 21.58 -29.20 -36.92
CA THR A 279 22.94 -29.34 -37.45
C THR A 279 22.94 -30.04 -38.82
N SER A 280 24.00 -29.77 -39.61
CA SER A 280 24.56 -30.61 -40.70
C SER A 280 24.17 -30.24 -42.14
N ASP A 281 24.89 -29.31 -42.76
CA ASP A 281 25.86 -29.54 -43.86
C ASP A 281 26.46 -28.22 -44.37
#